data_AF-A0A1V5QFY6-F1
#
_entry.id   AF-A0A1V5QFY6-F1
#
_cell.length_a   1.000
_cell.length_b   1.000
_cell.length_c   1.000
_cell.angle_alpha   90.00
_cell.angle_beta   90.00
_cell.angle_gamma   90.00
#
_symmetry.space_group_name_H-M   'P 1'
#
loop_
_entity.id
_entity.type
_entity.pdbx_description
1 polymer ?
#
loop_
_entity_poly.entity_id
_entity_poly.type
_entity_poly.pdbx_seq_one_letter_code
_entity_poly.pdbx_strand_id
1 'polypeptide(L)' 'MMATKAEKNFEKALLELASEDASTALSVLTGCFVSLTLEVLRRKGHVPDGDIKIDGGDQRDITIHPPKTPKIERVAR' A
#
# COMPACT_ATOMS: atom_id res chain seq x y z
N MET A 1 16.16 18.90 4.14
CA MET A 1 16.60 18.27 2.87
C MET A 1 15.67 18.77 1.77
N MET A 2 16.16 19.12 0.58
CA MET A 2 15.29 19.57 -0.53
C MET A 2 14.73 18.35 -1.28
N ALA A 3 13.44 18.38 -1.63
CA ALA A 3 12.82 17.33 -2.43
C ALA A 3 13.45 17.23 -3.83
N THR A 4 13.76 16.01 -4.24
CA THR A 4 14.23 15.63 -5.56
C THR A 4 13.18 15.93 -6.63
N LYS A 5 13.61 15.96 -7.90
CA LYS A 5 12.68 16.11 -9.04
C LYS A 5 11.64 14.99 -9.09
N ALA A 6 12.03 13.76 -8.72
CA ALA A 6 11.14 12.61 -8.70
C ALA A 6 10.04 12.77 -7.64
N GLU A 7 10.41 13.19 -6.42
CA GLU A 7 9.45 13.45 -5.34
C GLU A 7 8.44 14.52 -5.73
N LYS A 8 8.90 15.63 -6.33
CA LYS A 8 8.02 16.71 -6.82
C LYS A 8 7.06 16.24 -7.91
N ASN A 9 7.53 15.42 -8.85
CA ASN A 9 6.70 14.88 -9.91
C ASN A 9 5.63 13.92 -9.35
N PHE A 10 6.02 13.07 -8.39
CA PHE A 10 5.09 12.16 -7.73
C PHE A 10 4.02 12.92 -6.95
N GLU A 11 4.41 13.91 -6.15
CA GLU A 11 3.49 14.78 -5.40
C GLU A 11 2.50 15.47 -6.34
N LYS A 12 3.01 16.06 -7.44
CA LYS A 12 2.16 16.71 -8.44
C LYS A 12 1.13 15.75 -9.03
N ALA A 13 1.57 14.58 -9.50
CA ALA A 13 0.67 13.58 -10.11
C ALA A 13 -0.39 13.09 -9.12
N LEU A 14 -0.01 12.92 -7.85
CA LEU A 14 -0.94 12.53 -6.79
C LEU A 14 -2.00 13.62 -6.53
N LEU A 15 -1.59 14.90 -6.46
CA LEU A 15 -2.50 16.02 -6.26
C LEU A 15 -3.47 16.18 -7.45
N GLU A 16 -2.99 15.99 -8.67
CA GLU A 16 -3.83 15.96 -9.87
C GLU A 16 -4.88 14.84 -9.77
N LEU A 17 -4.45 13.60 -9.49
CA LEU A 17 -5.37 12.47 -9.34
C LEU A 17 -6.39 12.68 -8.21
N ALA A 18 -5.95 13.23 -7.06
CA ALA A 18 -6.83 13.50 -5.94
C ALA A 18 -7.85 14.62 -6.24
N SER A 19 -7.48 15.58 -7.10
CA SER A 19 -8.39 16.63 -7.56
C SER A 19 -9.46 16.11 -8.52
N GLU A 20 -9.15 15.07 -9.30
CA GLU A 20 -10.09 14.40 -10.21
C GLU A 20 -10.99 13.41 -9.46
N ASP A 21 -10.41 12.52 -8.66
CA ASP A 21 -11.13 11.57 -7.80
C ASP A 21 -10.29 11.14 -6.59
N ALA A 22 -10.63 11.70 -5.42
CA ALA A 22 -9.98 11.38 -4.16
C ALA A 22 -10.10 9.89 -3.76
N SER A 23 -11.19 9.20 -4.12
CA SER A 23 -11.39 7.79 -3.76
C SER A 23 -10.47 6.89 -4.57
N THR A 24 -10.31 7.19 -5.86
CA THR A 24 -9.34 6.52 -6.72
C THR A 24 -7.92 6.81 -6.25
N ALA A 25 -7.59 8.08 -5.95
CA ALA A 25 -6.27 8.46 -5.43
C ALA A 25 -5.91 7.69 -4.15
N LEU A 26 -6.85 7.60 -3.20
CA LEU A 26 -6.67 6.84 -1.96
C LEU A 26 -6.44 5.35 -2.24
N SER A 27 -7.21 4.77 -3.15
CA SER A 27 -7.08 3.35 -3.53
C SER A 27 -5.71 3.04 -4.15
N VAL A 28 -5.24 3.91 -5.05
CA VAL A 28 -3.91 3.79 -5.68
C VAL A 28 -2.81 3.91 -4.63
N LEU A 29 -2.85 4.95 -3.79
CA LEU A 29 -1.86 5.14 -2.72
C LEU A 29 -1.81 3.95 -1.75
N THR A 30 -2.96 3.43 -1.37
CA THR A 30 -3.04 2.26 -0.49
C THR A 30 -2.38 1.04 -1.14
N GLY A 31 -2.64 0.81 -2.43
CA GLY A 31 -2.00 -0.27 -3.19
C GLY A 31 -0.48 -0.11 -3.30
N CYS A 32 0.00 1.10 -3.58
CA CYS A 32 1.43 1.42 -3.62
C CYS A 32 2.09 1.20 -2.26
N PHE A 33 1.48 1.70 -1.18
CA PHE A 33 1.97 1.55 0.19
C PHE A 33 2.10 0.08 0.59
N VAL A 34 1.05 -0.73 0.36
CA VAL A 34 1.05 -2.16 0.68
C VAL A 34 2.13 -2.88 -0.12
N SER A 35 2.21 -2.65 -1.43
CA SER A 35 3.18 -3.32 -2.31
C SER A 35 4.62 -2.98 -1.92
N LEU A 36 4.90 -1.70 -1.63
CA LEU A 36 6.22 -1.25 -1.19
C LEU A 36 6.59 -1.85 0.17
N THR A 37 5.64 -1.91 1.11
CA THR A 37 5.87 -2.53 2.42
C THR A 37 6.27 -4.00 2.29
N LEU A 38 5.52 -4.77 1.48
CA LEU A 38 5.84 -6.17 1.22
C LEU A 38 7.22 -6.34 0.57
N GLU A 39 7.59 -5.45 -0.34
CA GLU A 39 8.90 -5.47 -1.00
C GLU A 39 10.04 -5.14 -0.02
N VAL A 40 9.85 -4.14 0.86
CA VAL A 40 10.83 -3.80 1.91
C VAL A 40 11.07 -4.99 2.84
N LEU A 41 10.01 -5.69 3.24
CA LEU A 41 10.13 -6.89 4.08
C LEU A 41 10.88 -8.01 3.35
N ARG A 42 10.54 -8.26 2.08
CA ARG A 42 11.26 -9.26 1.25
C ARG A 42 12.74 -8.95 1.13
N ARG A 43 13.11 -7.69 0.90
CA ARG A 43 14.52 -7.25 0.82
C ARG A 43 15.29 -7.40 2.13
N LYS A 44 14.59 -7.44 3.26
CA LYS A 44 15.17 -7.72 4.58
C LYS A 44 15.21 -9.22 4.92
N GLY A 45 14.82 -10.09 3.99
CA GLY A 45 14.82 -11.55 4.18
C GLY A 45 13.59 -12.08 4.92
N HIS A 46 12.55 -11.27 5.10
CA HIS A 46 11.29 -11.73 5.70
C HIS A 46 10.33 -12.26 4.62
N VAL A 47 9.55 -13.28 4.98
CA VAL A 47 8.43 -13.78 4.18
C VAL A 47 7.14 -13.22 4.78
N PRO A 48 6.45 -12.28 4.12
CA PRO A 48 5.21 -11.69 4.65
C PRO A 48 4.00 -12.59 4.36
N ASP A 49 3.86 -13.67 5.13
CA ASP A 49 2.78 -14.67 5.00
C ASP A 49 1.63 -14.48 6.00
N GLY A 50 1.82 -13.63 7.01
CA GLY A 50 0.82 -13.28 8.02
C GLY A 50 0.48 -11.79 8.09
N ASP A 51 -0.22 -11.39 9.15
CA ASP A 51 -0.51 -9.99 9.44
C ASP A 51 0.80 -9.20 9.64
N ILE A 52 0.92 -8.07 8.96
CA ILE A 52 2.04 -7.14 9.10
C ILE A 52 1.53 -5.95 9.90
N LYS A 53 2.11 -5.73 11.07
CA LYS A 53 1.80 -4.58 11.93
C LYS A 53 2.85 -3.51 11.74
N ILE A 54 2.40 -2.31 11.40
CA ILE A 54 3.22 -1.12 11.22
C ILE A 54 2.82 -0.14 12.31
N ASP A 55 3.78 0.16 13.18
CA ASP A 55 3.64 1.19 14.20
C ASP A 55 3.56 2.57 13.52
N GLY A 56 2.46 3.28 13.77
CA GLY A 56 2.20 4.59 13.20
C GLY A 56 2.92 5.74 13.93
N GLY A 57 3.56 5.47 15.07
CA GLY A 57 4.07 6.51 15.97
C GLY A 57 2.93 7.38 16.48
N ASP A 58 3.00 8.68 16.19
CA ASP A 58 1.92 9.63 16.54
C ASP A 58 0.66 9.48 15.66
N GLN A 59 0.72 8.67 14.60
CA GLN A 59 -0.40 8.34 13.72
C GLN A 59 -1.05 7.02 14.10
N ARG A 60 -2.14 6.65 13.42
CA ARG A 60 -2.79 5.34 13.63
C ARG A 60 -1.92 4.22 13.11
N ASP A 61 -1.84 3.14 13.89
CA ASP A 61 -1.24 1.88 13.44
C ASP A 61 -1.93 1.34 12.19
N ILE A 62 -1.16 0.65 11.36
CA ILE A 62 -1.65 -0.02 10.16
C ILE A 62 -1.41 -1.52 10.29
N THR A 63 -2.45 -2.31 10.02
CA THR A 63 -2.32 -3.76 9.83
C THR A 63 -2.57 -4.10 8.38
N ILE A 64 -1.60 -4.73 7.73
CA ILE A 64 -1.78 -5.33 6.40
C ILE A 64 -2.07 -6.81 6.61
N HIS A 65 -3.27 -7.21 6.23
CA HIS A 65 -3.68 -8.61 6.29
C HIS A 65 -3.02 -9.44 5.19
N PRO A 66 -2.90 -10.77 5.38
CA PRO A 66 -2.44 -11.67 4.33
C PRO A 66 -3.32 -11.53 3.08
N PRO A 67 -2.81 -11.93 1.90
CA PRO A 67 -3.58 -11.90 0.67
C PRO A 67 -4.94 -12.57 0.86
N LYS A 68 -6.00 -11.91 0.41
CA LYS A 68 -7.32 -12.54 0.35
C LYS A 68 -7.19 -13.73 -0.58
N THR A 69 -7.22 -14.95 -0.04
CA THR A 69 -7.25 -16.16 -0.87
C THR A 69 -8.45 -16.03 -1.80
N PRO A 70 -8.29 -16.23 -3.12
CA PRO A 70 -9.46 -16.26 -4.00
C PRO A 70 -10.40 -17.33 -3.45
N LYS A 71 -11.61 -16.93 -3.08
CA LYS A 71 -12.69 -17.87 -2.75
C LYS A 71 -12.92 -18.67 -4.03
N ILE A 72 -12.29 -19.83 -4.14
CA ILE A 72 -12.73 -20.84 -5.10
C ILE A 72 -14.08 -21.27 -4.55
N GLU A 73 -15.16 -20.64 -5.03
CA GLU A 73 -16.51 -21.13 -4.82
C GLU A 73 -16.53 -22.55 -5.37
N ARG A 74 -16.46 -23.54 -4.47
CA ARG A 74 -16.75 -24.91 -4.82
C ARG A 74 -18.21 -24.92 -5.27
N VAL A 75 -18.42 -24.91 -6.58
CA VAL A 75 -19.71 -25.26 -7.17
C VAL A 75 -19.98 -26.69 -6.71
N ALA A 76 -20.87 -26.82 -5.72
CA ALA A 76 -21.37 -28.11 -5.28
C ALA A 76 -22.01 -28.78 -6.50
N ARG A 77 -21.51 -29.97 -6.83
CA ARG A 77 -22.14 -30.88 -7.79
C ARG A 77 -23.24 -31.66 -7.10
#